data_AF-A0A8D2MGM0-F1
#
_entry.id   AF-A0A8D2MGM0-F1
#
_cell.length_a   1.000
_cell.length_b   1.000
_cell.length_c   1.000
_cell.angle_alpha   90.00
_cell.angle_beta   90.00
_cell.angle_gamma   90.00
#
_symmetry.space_group_name_H-M   'P 1'
#
loop_
_entity.id
_entity.type
_entity.pdbx_description
1 polymer ?
#
loop_
_entity_poly.entity_id
_entity_poly.type
_entity_poly.pdbx_seq_one_letter_code
_entity_poly.pdbx_strand_id
1 'polypeptide(L)' 'MLPQACLKCSFPLVELKNGETYNGHLVSCDNWMNINLREVICTSRVRLQGRELHPFLQPAQPRQG' A
#
# COMPACT_ATOMS: atom_id res chain seq x y z
N MET A 1 -18.67 -3.05 14.89
CA MET A 1 -19.17 -2.65 13.57
C MET A 1 -18.43 -1.38 13.22
N LEU A 2 -17.50 -1.40 12.24
CA LEU A 2 -16.76 -0.19 11.85
C LEU A 2 -17.72 0.77 11.14
N PRO A 3 -17.73 2.06 11.49
CA PRO A 3 -18.69 3.00 10.93
C PRO A 3 -18.43 3.20 9.42
N GLN A 4 -19.46 2.96 8.60
CA GLN A 4 -19.45 3.14 7.13
C GLN A 4 -19.09 4.57 6.67
N ALA A 5 -18.97 5.54 7.59
CA ALA A 5 -18.72 6.94 7.28
C ALA A 5 -17.34 7.20 6.65
N CYS A 6 -16.30 6.41 6.93
CA CYS A 6 -14.98 6.59 6.32
C CYS A 6 -14.88 6.04 4.88
N LEU A 7 -15.85 5.25 4.43
CA LEU A 7 -15.89 4.67 3.08
C LEU A 7 -16.47 5.61 2.02
N LYS A 8 -16.71 6.89 2.38
CA LYS A 8 -17.16 7.95 1.48
C LYS A 8 -16.02 8.77 0.86
N CYS A 9 -14.76 8.39 1.07
CA CYS A 9 -13.70 8.82 0.15
C CYS A 9 -13.94 8.08 -1.18
N SER A 10 -14.25 8.81 -2.26
CA SER A 10 -14.62 8.26 -3.59
C SER A 10 -13.64 7.24 -4.19
N PHE A 11 -12.45 7.10 -3.61
CA PHE A 11 -11.41 6.20 -4.06
C PHE A 11 -10.83 5.44 -2.86
N PRO A 12 -11.45 4.33 -2.41
CA PRO A 12 -10.89 3.49 -1.37
C PRO A 12 -9.55 2.88 -1.80
N LEU A 13 -8.61 2.87 -0.86
CA LEU A 13 -7.40 2.06 -0.90
C LEU A 13 -7.62 0.81 -0.05
N VAL A 14 -7.63 -0.36 -0.68
CA VAL A 14 -7.85 -1.66 -0.02
C VAL A 14 -6.54 -2.43 -0.01
N GLU A 15 -5.93 -2.60 1.16
CA GLU A 15 -4.78 -3.50 1.34
C GLU A 15 -5.25 -4.90 1.73
N LEU A 16 -4.87 -5.90 0.94
CA LEU A 16 -5.12 -7.31 1.24
C LEU A 16 -4.02 -7.88 2.15
N LYS A 17 -4.34 -8.97 2.86
CA LYS A 17 -3.38 -9.66 3.75
C LYS A 17 -2.12 -10.17 3.04
N ASN A 18 -2.20 -10.41 1.73
CA ASN A 18 -1.05 -10.79 0.91
C ASN A 18 -0.12 -9.60 0.60
N GLY A 19 -0.50 -8.38 1.00
CA GLY A 19 0.22 -7.14 0.80
C GLY A 19 -0.06 -6.47 -0.55
N GLU A 20 -0.96 -7.02 -1.37
CA GLU A 20 -1.46 -6.32 -2.56
C GLU A 20 -2.36 -5.16 -2.15
N THR A 21 -2.30 -4.08 -2.93
CA THR A 21 -3.18 -2.92 -2.72
C THR A 21 -4.02 -2.67 -3.96
N TYR A 22 -5.32 -2.48 -3.75
CA TYR A 22 -6.31 -2.19 -4.79
C TYR A 22 -6.85 -0.79 -4.58
N ASN A 23 -6.74 0.04 -5.60
CA ASN A 23 -7.27 1.40 -5.63
C ASN A 23 -8.28 1.49 -6.75
N GLY A 24 -9.48 1.97 -6.50
CA GLY A 24 -10.50 2.09 -7.54
C GLY A 24 -11.76 2.76 -7.03
N HIS A 25 -12.72 2.98 -7.91
CA HIS A 25 -14.00 3.55 -7.54
C HIS A 25 -14.87 2.48 -6.86
N LEU A 26 -15.37 2.79 -5.66
CA LEU A 26 -16.26 1.86 -4.96
C LEU A 26 -17.62 1.74 -5.67
N VAL A 27 -18.02 0.52 -6.01
CA VAL A 27 -19.34 0.26 -6.60
C VAL A 27 -20.30 -0.30 -5.56
N SER A 28 -19.85 -1.24 -4.74
CA SER A 28 -20.67 -1.85 -3.69
C SER A 28 -19.80 -2.49 -2.62
N CYS A 29 -20.28 -2.43 -1.37
CA CYS A 29 -19.76 -3.18 -0.22
C CYS A 29 -20.93 -3.83 0.52
N ASP A 30 -20.82 -5.12 0.84
CA ASP A 30 -21.79 -5.80 1.69
C ASP A 30 -21.36 -5.81 3.18
N ASN A 31 -22.22 -6.35 4.06
CA ASN A 31 -21.96 -6.46 5.50
C ASN A 31 -20.82 -7.44 5.85
N TRP A 32 -20.36 -8.25 4.90
CA TRP A 32 -19.21 -9.15 5.07
C TRP A 32 -17.91 -8.54 4.55
N MET A 33 -17.95 -7.28 4.08
CA MET A 33 -16.81 -6.57 3.49
C MET A 33 -16.35 -7.18 2.15
N ASN A 34 -17.25 -7.82 1.39
CA ASN A 34 -16.99 -8.08 -0.02
C ASN A 34 -17.10 -6.77 -0.79
N ILE A 35 -16.05 -6.41 -1.54
CA ILE A 35 -15.91 -5.11 -2.19
C ILE A 35 -15.94 -5.30 -3.71
N ASN A 36 -16.81 -4.56 -4.39
CA ASN A 36 -16.80 -4.42 -5.84
C ASN A 36 -16.21 -3.06 -6.22
N LEU A 37 -15.13 -3.07 -7.00
CA LEU A 37 -14.45 -1.86 -7.47
C LEU A 37 -14.51 -1.75 -9.01
N ARG A 38 -14.49 -0.52 -9.53
CA ARG A 38 -14.32 -0.20 -10.96
C ARG A 38 -13.07 0.65 -11.16
N GLU A 39 -12.53 0.62 -12.39
CA GLU A 39 -11.34 1.39 -12.78
C GLU A 39 -10.16 1.14 -11.83
N VAL A 40 -9.89 -0.14 -11.59
CA VAL A 40 -9.02 -0.61 -10.51
C VAL A 40 -7.55 -0.59 -10.93
N ILE A 41 -6.73 0.04 -10.11
CA ILE A 41 -5.28 -0.07 -10.14
C ILE A 41 -4.87 -1.08 -9.06
N CYS A 42 -4.23 -2.16 -9.48
CA CYS A 42 -3.61 -3.14 -8.59
C CYS A 42 -2.11 -2.86 -8.48
N THR A 43 -1.63 -2.67 -7.25
CA THR A 43 -0.21 -2.59 -6.94
C THR A 43 0.17 -3.81 -6.12
N SER A 44 0.86 -4.74 -6.77
CA SER A 44 1.43 -5.92 -6.12
C SER A 44 2.68 -5.52 -5.31
N ARG A 45 2.87 -6.10 -4.13
CA ARG A 45 4.16 -5.96 -3.41
C ARG A 45 5.26 -6.61 -4.24
N VAL A 46 6.06 -5.79 -4.92
CA VAL A 46 7.35 -6.24 -5.42
C VAL A 46 8.23 -6.46 -4.21
N ARG A 47 8.32 -7.71 -3.74
CA ARG A 47 9.43 -8.09 -2.87
C ARG A 47 10.67 -8.05 -3.75
N LEU A 48 11.40 -6.93 -3.71
CA LEU A 48 12.80 -6.95 -4.07
C LEU A 48 13.49 -7.85 -3.04
N GLN A 49 13.52 -9.15 -3.33
CA GLN A 49 14.32 -10.12 -2.58
C GLN A 49 15.78 -9.69 -2.76
N GLY A 50 16.36 -9.07 -1.73
CA GLY A 50 17.80 -8.98 -1.58
C GLY A 50 18.53 -7.77 -2.18
N ARG A 51 18.03 -6.54 -2.01
CA ARG A 51 18.92 -5.38 -1.88
C ARG A 51 18.44 -4.49 -0.75
N GLU A 52 18.96 -4.78 0.44
CA GLU A 52 19.19 -3.75 1.44
C GLU A 52 19.90 -2.60 0.71
N LEU A 53 19.18 -1.51 0.43
CA LEU A 53 19.82 -0.24 0.18
C LEU A 53 20.41 0.16 1.53
N HIS A 54 21.56 -0.44 1.86
CA HIS A 54 22.50 0.11 2.82
C HIS A 54 22.62 1.59 2.45
N PRO A 55 22.29 2.54 3.34
CA PRO A 55 22.51 3.93 3.06
C PRO A 55 24.00 4.07 2.75
N PHE A 56 24.33 4.41 1.50
CA PHE A 56 25.69 4.73 1.04
C PHE A 56 26.12 6.11 1.60
N LEU A 57 25.90 6.31 2.90
CA LEU A 57 26.48 7.39 3.66
C LEU A 57 27.46 6.75 4.63
N GLN A 58 28.62 6.35 4.09
CA GLN A 58 29.83 6.35 4.91
C GLN A 58 30.11 7.83 5.24
N PRO A 59 30.07 8.27 6.50
CA PRO A 59 30.70 9.54 6.84
C PRO A 59 32.17 9.42 6.50
N ALA A 60 32.66 10.35 5.67
CA ALA A 60 34.07 10.44 5.31
C ALA A 60 34.91 10.48 6.60
N GLN A 61 35.83 9.52 6.74
CA GLN A 61 36.83 9.54 7.79
C GLN A 61 37.67 10.81 7.62
N PRO A 62 37.82 11.68 8.64
CA PRO A 62 38.83 12.73 8.57
C PRO A 62 40.20 12.05 8.63
N ARG A 63 41.01 12.23 7.58
CA ARG A 63 42.44 11.92 7.65
C ARG A 63 43.05 12.79 8.74
N GLN A 64 43.37 12.21 9.89
CA GLN A 64 44.32 12.81 10.82
C GLN A 64 45.71 12.64 10.22
N GLY A 65 46.36 13.77 9.95
CA GLY A 65 47.81 13.88 9.87
C GLY A 65 48.37 14.17 11.26
#